data_AF-D8LCE4-F1
#
_entry.id   AF-D8LCE4-F1
#
_cell.length_a   1.000
_cell.length_b   1.000
_cell.length_c   1.000
_cell.angle_alpha   90.00
_cell.angle_beta   90.00
_cell.angle_gamma   90.00
#
_symmetry.space_group_name_H-M   'P 1'
#
loop_
_entity.id
_entity.type
_entity.pdbx_description
1 polymer ?
#
loop_
_entity_poly.entity_id
_entity_poly.type
_entity_poly.pdbx_seq_one_letter_code
_entity_poly.pdbx_strand_id
1 'polypeptide(L)'
;MDEEQDDSDGLDRKAKQLVLDSAFASMINDSDPDKFDRAKLVEILTAPYIEDSGDGIVALDPHALNKLFTTTGNLLQEMGVEGERKRLAMAGETGAIEEDYRQGLTSHATRLNKVQDSLEGVEHRFRETAHKAVRIGDRLSKMEGQRARAAEAMDILEFFKVFEGLPEGFSEDQDTVVRYMKLLPPVFCDEDRRAEAATVLAKLKSITHELESKELDKAAKNLQAYSDFLEQELLDLFERAAGRSPPEVALMRECSDILFALNEGDHLQSRFVFFVVTQAVSKQPQP
;
A
#
# COMPACT_ATOMS: atom_id res chain seq x y z
N MET A 1 85.47 -56.90 16.76
CA MET A 1 84.93 -55.86 17.67
C MET A 1 85.07 -54.55 16.91
N ASP A 2 84.15 -54.24 16.00
CA ASP A 2 84.16 -52.97 15.23
C ASP A 2 82.74 -52.71 14.66
N GLU A 3 81.71 -52.81 15.50
CA GLU A 3 80.30 -52.61 15.10
C GLU A 3 79.56 -51.53 15.92
N GLU A 4 80.27 -50.74 16.74
CA GLU A 4 79.66 -49.73 17.62
C GLU A 4 79.89 -48.27 17.17
N GLN A 5 80.46 -48.03 15.98
CA GLN A 5 80.92 -46.70 15.58
C GLN A 5 80.10 -46.03 14.46
N ASP A 6 79.08 -46.69 13.90
CA ASP A 6 78.27 -46.18 12.77
C ASP A 6 76.94 -45.52 13.22
N ASP A 7 76.42 -45.85 14.41
CA ASP A 7 75.17 -45.29 14.92
C ASP A 7 75.35 -43.89 15.56
N SER A 8 76.56 -43.51 16.00
CA SER A 8 76.81 -42.18 16.58
C SER A 8 76.84 -41.07 15.53
N ASP A 9 77.28 -41.37 14.31
CA ASP A 9 77.42 -40.39 13.22
C ASP A 9 76.06 -40.05 12.56
N GLY A 10 75.11 -40.99 12.59
CA GLY A 10 73.73 -40.79 12.12
C GLY A 10 72.89 -39.91 13.06
N LEU A 11 73.07 -40.05 14.37
CA LEU A 11 72.41 -39.24 15.40
C LEU A 11 72.93 -37.79 15.40
N ASP A 12 74.23 -37.60 15.22
CA ASP A 12 74.86 -36.28 15.13
C ASP A 12 74.43 -35.51 13.86
N ARG A 13 74.32 -36.18 12.71
CA ARG A 13 73.78 -35.57 11.48
C ARG A 13 72.33 -35.15 11.59
N LYS A 14 71.49 -35.96 12.25
CA LYS A 14 70.06 -35.67 12.41
C LYS A 14 69.83 -34.51 13.39
N ALA A 15 70.64 -34.42 14.44
CA ALA A 15 70.64 -33.29 15.37
C ALA A 15 71.12 -31.99 14.68
N LYS A 16 72.17 -32.06 13.87
CA LYS A 16 72.69 -30.93 13.08
C LYS A 16 71.67 -30.43 12.05
N GLN A 17 70.95 -31.34 11.38
CA GLN A 17 69.86 -30.99 10.46
C GLN A 17 68.69 -30.32 11.17
N LEU A 18 68.32 -30.78 12.37
CA LEU A 18 67.23 -30.17 13.15
C LEU A 18 67.57 -28.73 13.61
N VAL A 19 68.84 -28.47 13.95
CA VAL A 19 69.33 -27.14 14.32
C VAL A 19 69.32 -26.20 13.11
N LEU A 20 69.71 -26.69 11.94
CA LEU A 20 69.61 -25.95 10.67
C LEU A 20 68.15 -25.62 10.35
N ASP A 21 67.26 -26.62 10.38
CA ASP A 21 65.84 -26.43 10.08
C ASP A 21 65.17 -25.46 11.08
N SER A 22 65.55 -25.51 12.37
CA SER A 22 65.09 -24.57 13.40
C SER A 22 65.63 -23.15 13.22
N ALA A 23 66.90 -22.99 12.83
CA ALA A 23 67.51 -21.68 12.59
C ALA A 23 66.91 -21.02 11.34
N PHE A 24 66.70 -21.79 10.27
CA PHE A 24 66.02 -21.32 9.06
C PHE A 24 64.55 -20.99 9.34
N ALA A 25 63.83 -21.81 10.10
CA ALA A 25 62.45 -21.51 10.50
C ALA A 25 62.34 -20.22 11.34
N SER A 26 63.30 -19.97 12.25
CA SER A 26 63.36 -18.74 13.04
C SER A 26 63.71 -17.50 12.22
N MET A 27 64.50 -17.63 11.15
CA MET A 27 64.86 -16.52 10.25
C MET A 27 63.79 -16.24 9.19
N ILE A 28 62.99 -17.25 8.81
CA ILE A 28 61.93 -17.13 7.80
C ILE A 28 60.61 -16.63 8.41
N ASN A 29 60.32 -16.90 9.69
CA ASN A 29 59.11 -16.41 10.37
C ASN A 29 59.14 -14.90 10.67
N ASP A 30 60.29 -14.24 10.55
CA ASP A 30 60.40 -12.78 10.60
C ASP A 30 60.12 -12.27 9.18
N SER A 31 58.84 -12.10 8.85
CA SER A 31 58.28 -11.82 7.51
C SER A 31 58.69 -10.47 6.86
N ASP A 32 59.82 -9.90 7.26
CA ASP A 32 60.29 -8.57 6.83
C ASP A 32 61.53 -8.74 5.91
N PRO A 33 61.40 -8.54 4.59
CA PRO A 33 62.46 -8.84 3.62
C PRO A 33 63.74 -8.01 3.79
N ASP A 34 63.66 -6.86 4.48
CA ASP A 34 64.81 -5.99 4.80
C ASP A 34 65.62 -6.45 6.03
N LYS A 35 65.15 -7.49 6.76
CA LYS A 35 65.85 -8.04 7.93
C LYS A 35 66.63 -9.32 7.67
N PHE A 36 66.66 -9.80 6.43
CA PHE A 36 67.49 -10.95 6.06
C PHE A 36 68.98 -10.58 6.09
N ASP A 37 69.60 -10.75 7.25
CA ASP A 37 71.01 -10.47 7.43
C ASP A 37 71.87 -11.66 6.96
N ARG A 38 72.46 -11.48 5.79
CA ARG A 38 73.38 -12.44 5.16
C ARG A 38 74.59 -12.75 6.04
N ALA A 39 75.07 -11.77 6.81
CA ALA A 39 76.23 -11.96 7.68
C ALA A 39 75.87 -12.86 8.87
N LYS A 40 74.70 -12.61 9.47
CA LYS A 40 74.18 -13.41 10.59
C LYS A 40 73.88 -14.86 10.20
N LEU A 41 73.42 -15.10 8.97
CA LEU A 41 73.23 -16.45 8.47
C LEU A 41 74.55 -17.20 8.35
N VAL A 42 75.56 -16.55 7.75
CA VAL A 42 76.90 -17.14 7.60
C VAL A 42 77.49 -17.43 8.99
N GLU A 43 77.32 -16.52 9.95
CA GLU A 43 77.76 -16.68 11.34
C GLU A 43 77.09 -17.88 12.04
N ILE A 44 75.77 -18.04 11.92
CA ILE A 44 75.06 -19.19 12.51
C ILE A 44 75.47 -20.51 11.85
N LEU A 45 75.75 -20.50 10.55
CA LEU A 45 76.18 -21.68 9.81
C LEU A 45 77.63 -22.08 10.12
N THR A 46 78.52 -21.12 10.34
CA THR A 46 79.94 -21.36 10.61
C THR A 46 80.22 -21.62 12.09
N ALA A 47 79.42 -21.07 13.01
CA ALA A 47 79.61 -21.19 14.46
C ALA A 47 79.81 -22.63 14.99
N PRO A 48 79.10 -23.67 14.51
CA PRO A 48 79.31 -25.04 14.97
C PRO A 48 80.59 -25.70 14.46
N TYR A 49 81.25 -25.11 13.45
CA TYR A 49 82.47 -25.62 12.82
C TYR A 49 83.70 -24.79 13.21
N ILE A 50 83.53 -23.87 14.17
CA ILE A 50 84.57 -23.06 14.79
C ILE A 50 84.69 -23.59 16.23
N GLU A 51 85.64 -24.50 16.48
CA GLU A 51 85.98 -24.88 17.85
C GLU A 51 86.97 -23.87 18.44
N ASP A 52 86.57 -23.21 19.54
CA ASP A 52 87.46 -22.34 20.32
C ASP A 52 88.41 -23.22 21.14
N SER A 53 89.47 -23.68 20.47
CA SER A 53 90.63 -24.22 21.16
C SER A 53 91.32 -23.03 21.85
N GLY A 54 91.22 -22.94 23.17
CA GLY A 54 91.64 -21.82 24.03
C GLY A 54 93.12 -21.40 23.99
N ASP A 55 93.82 -21.66 22.89
CA ASP A 55 95.19 -21.24 22.59
C ASP A 55 95.25 -20.25 21.39
N GLY A 56 94.09 -19.67 21.01
CA GLY A 56 94.02 -18.63 19.96
C GLY A 56 94.20 -19.13 18.53
N ILE A 57 94.25 -20.45 18.31
CA ILE A 57 94.29 -21.06 16.99
C ILE A 57 92.95 -21.72 16.72
N VAL A 58 92.14 -21.08 15.88
CA VAL A 58 90.87 -21.60 15.41
C VAL A 58 91.11 -22.83 14.53
N ALA A 59 90.68 -24.01 14.97
CA ALA A 59 90.68 -25.22 14.18
C ALA A 59 89.46 -25.22 13.24
N LEU A 60 89.63 -24.67 12.04
CA LEU A 60 88.62 -24.72 10.98
C LEU A 60 88.86 -25.96 10.11
N ASP A 61 87.86 -26.84 9.98
CA ASP A 61 87.84 -27.88 8.94
C ASP A 61 87.31 -27.30 7.62
N PRO A 62 88.18 -27.04 6.62
CA PRO A 62 87.76 -26.41 5.37
C PRO A 62 86.85 -27.31 4.53
N HIS A 63 86.96 -28.64 4.69
CA HIS A 63 86.20 -29.59 3.89
C HIS A 63 84.77 -29.75 4.43
N ALA A 64 84.59 -29.84 5.75
CA ALA A 64 83.27 -29.83 6.37
C ALA A 64 82.52 -28.52 6.07
N LEU A 65 83.22 -27.39 6.13
CA LEU A 65 82.63 -26.08 5.85
C LEU A 65 82.22 -25.93 4.37
N ASN A 66 83.06 -26.37 3.43
CA ASN A 66 82.71 -26.35 2.01
C ASN A 66 81.51 -27.26 1.70
N LYS A 67 81.44 -28.44 2.33
CA LYS A 67 80.30 -29.35 2.20
C LYS A 67 79.01 -28.72 2.74
N LEU A 68 79.08 -28.05 3.90
CA LEU A 68 77.95 -27.31 4.46
C LEU A 68 77.49 -26.20 3.52
N PHE A 69 78.40 -25.31 3.07
CA PHE A 69 78.04 -24.22 2.16
C PHE A 69 77.48 -24.70 0.83
N THR A 70 78.03 -25.79 0.28
CA THR A 70 77.51 -26.39 -0.96
C THR A 70 76.11 -26.96 -0.73
N THR A 71 75.87 -27.63 0.39
CA THR A 71 74.56 -28.20 0.74
C THR A 71 73.53 -27.10 0.98
N THR A 72 73.87 -26.08 1.77
CA THR A 72 73.02 -24.93 2.04
C THR A 72 72.76 -24.10 0.79
N GLY A 73 73.77 -23.92 -0.08
CA GLY A 73 73.62 -23.23 -1.36
C GLY A 73 72.64 -23.95 -2.29
N ASN A 74 72.74 -25.28 -2.39
CA ASN A 74 71.80 -26.09 -3.16
C ASN A 74 70.38 -26.01 -2.58
N LEU A 75 70.23 -26.06 -1.26
CA LEU A 75 68.93 -25.95 -0.60
C LEU A 75 68.29 -24.56 -0.82
N LEU A 76 69.06 -23.49 -0.71
CA LEU A 76 68.58 -22.12 -0.98
C LEU A 76 68.16 -21.95 -2.44
N GLN A 77 68.89 -22.55 -3.38
CA GLN A 77 68.52 -22.54 -4.79
C GLN A 77 67.21 -23.30 -5.03
N GLU A 78 67.04 -24.47 -4.41
CA GLU A 78 65.82 -25.26 -4.48
C GLU A 78 64.62 -24.52 -3.87
N MET A 79 64.80 -23.90 -2.70
CA MET A 79 63.78 -23.06 -2.08
C MET A 79 63.42 -21.83 -2.93
N GLY A 80 64.38 -21.21 -3.61
CA GLY A 80 64.13 -20.10 -4.52
C GLY A 80 63.27 -20.50 -5.72
N VAL A 81 63.55 -21.65 -6.33
CA VAL A 81 62.75 -22.21 -7.42
C VAL A 81 61.34 -22.57 -6.94
N GLU A 82 61.23 -23.20 -5.76
CA GLU A 82 59.95 -23.57 -5.18
C GLU A 82 59.10 -22.35 -4.77
N GLY A 83 59.74 -21.29 -4.25
CA GLY A 83 59.10 -20.02 -3.94
C GLY A 83 58.55 -19.33 -5.17
N GLU A 84 59.33 -19.26 -6.25
CA GLU A 84 58.87 -18.68 -7.52
C GLU A 84 57.75 -19.50 -8.16
N ARG A 85 57.84 -20.85 -8.09
CA ARG A 85 56.78 -21.75 -8.54
C ARG A 85 55.47 -21.51 -7.78
N LYS A 86 55.52 -21.39 -6.46
CA LYS A 86 54.35 -21.09 -5.62
C LYS A 86 53.78 -19.70 -5.92
N ARG A 87 54.63 -18.70 -6.13
CA ARG A 87 54.21 -17.34 -6.47
C ARG A 87 53.46 -17.31 -7.80
N LEU A 88 53.98 -17.98 -8.82
CA LEU A 88 53.33 -18.09 -10.13
C LEU A 88 52.02 -18.86 -10.06
N ALA A 89 51.97 -19.96 -9.30
CA ALA A 89 50.74 -20.73 -9.10
C ALA A 89 49.65 -19.89 -8.42
N MET A 90 49.97 -19.22 -7.30
CA MET A 90 49.01 -18.35 -6.61
C MET A 90 48.57 -17.16 -7.45
N ALA A 91 49.48 -16.55 -8.22
CA ALA A 91 49.13 -15.47 -9.14
C ALA A 91 48.16 -15.95 -10.24
N GLY A 92 48.37 -17.17 -10.77
CA GLY A 92 47.47 -17.79 -11.74
C GLY A 92 46.09 -18.11 -11.17
N GLU A 93 46.03 -18.70 -9.98
CA GLU A 93 44.77 -19.00 -9.29
C GLU A 93 44.00 -17.73 -8.95
N THR A 94 44.68 -16.71 -8.42
CA THR A 94 44.06 -15.41 -8.10
C THR A 94 43.53 -14.73 -9.35
N GLY A 95 44.29 -14.74 -10.44
CA GLY A 95 43.85 -14.18 -11.72
C GLY A 95 42.66 -14.92 -12.33
N ALA A 96 42.60 -16.25 -12.21
CA ALA A 96 41.45 -17.03 -12.66
C ALA A 96 40.19 -16.71 -11.84
N ILE A 97 40.34 -16.58 -10.52
CA ILE A 97 39.25 -16.19 -9.62
C ILE A 97 38.77 -14.77 -9.92
N GLU A 98 39.70 -13.82 -10.08
CA GLU A 98 39.36 -12.43 -10.42
C GLU A 98 38.61 -12.34 -11.74
N GLU A 99 39.05 -13.08 -12.76
CA GLU A 99 38.40 -13.12 -14.06
C GLU A 99 37.00 -13.72 -13.99
N ASP A 100 36.80 -14.80 -13.23
CA ASP A 100 35.48 -15.40 -13.02
C ASP A 100 34.53 -14.43 -12.29
N TYR A 101 35.02 -13.76 -11.24
CA TYR A 101 34.26 -12.71 -10.54
C TYR A 101 33.90 -11.54 -11.46
N ARG A 102 34.83 -11.09 -12.29
CA ARG A 102 34.61 -10.00 -13.26
C ARG A 102 33.55 -10.39 -14.30
N GLN A 103 33.61 -11.61 -14.81
CA GLN A 103 32.60 -12.14 -15.74
C GLN A 103 31.23 -12.29 -15.05
N GLY A 104 31.19 -12.79 -13.83
CA GLY A 104 29.98 -12.86 -13.01
C GLY A 104 29.34 -11.48 -12.80
N LEU A 105 30.15 -10.48 -12.44
CA LEU A 105 29.66 -9.12 -12.19
C LEU A 105 29.11 -8.47 -13.46
N THR A 106 29.79 -8.61 -14.59
CA THR A 106 29.33 -8.09 -15.89
C THR A 106 28.05 -8.77 -16.37
N SER A 107 27.94 -10.10 -16.17
CA SER A 107 26.70 -10.84 -16.42
C SER A 107 25.55 -10.36 -15.54
N HIS A 108 25.78 -10.17 -14.24
CA HIS A 108 24.78 -9.65 -13.32
C HIS A 108 24.34 -8.23 -13.67
N ALA A 109 25.29 -7.34 -13.98
CA ALA A 109 24.97 -5.98 -14.42
C ALA A 109 24.11 -5.98 -15.69
N THR A 110 24.44 -6.84 -16.66
CA THR A 110 23.66 -6.98 -17.90
C THR A 110 22.23 -7.49 -17.62
N ARG A 111 22.08 -8.45 -16.71
CA ARG A 111 20.77 -8.97 -16.31
C ARG A 111 19.95 -7.93 -15.56
N LEU A 112 20.58 -7.14 -14.68
CA LEU A 112 19.92 -6.05 -13.96
C LEU A 112 19.39 -4.98 -14.92
N ASN A 113 20.19 -4.58 -15.91
CA ASN A 113 19.74 -3.63 -16.93
C ASN A 113 18.52 -4.16 -17.70
N LYS A 114 18.50 -5.43 -18.10
CA LYS A 114 17.33 -6.05 -18.76
C LYS A 114 16.09 -6.06 -17.88
N VAL A 115 16.26 -6.27 -16.57
CA VAL A 115 15.16 -6.22 -15.59
C VAL A 115 14.65 -4.78 -15.45
N GLN A 116 15.55 -3.80 -15.41
CA GLN A 116 15.18 -2.38 -15.39
C GLN A 116 14.36 -2.00 -16.62
N ASP A 117 14.83 -2.33 -17.82
CA ASP A 117 14.10 -2.05 -19.08
C ASP A 117 12.70 -2.70 -19.07
N SER A 118 12.62 -3.94 -18.56
CA SER A 118 11.36 -4.66 -18.44
C SER A 118 10.41 -4.00 -17.43
N LEU A 119 10.94 -3.49 -16.32
CA LEU A 119 10.18 -2.80 -15.29
C LEU A 119 9.63 -1.47 -15.82
N GLU A 120 10.46 -0.69 -16.53
CA GLU A 120 10.03 0.55 -17.17
C GLU A 120 8.90 0.29 -18.19
N GLY A 121 9.00 -0.80 -18.97
CA GLY A 121 7.95 -1.22 -19.87
C GLY A 121 6.65 -1.63 -19.18
N VAL A 122 6.73 -2.31 -18.02
CA VAL A 122 5.58 -2.64 -17.19
C VAL A 122 4.97 -1.38 -16.60
N GLU A 123 5.77 -0.47 -16.07
CA GLU A 123 5.31 0.79 -15.50
C GLU A 123 4.57 1.64 -16.54
N HIS A 124 5.09 1.72 -17.77
CA HIS A 124 4.43 2.42 -18.86
C HIS A 124 3.05 1.82 -19.17
N ARG A 125 2.97 0.50 -19.37
CA ARG A 125 1.69 -0.19 -19.62
C ARG A 125 0.72 -0.07 -18.45
N PHE A 126 1.23 -0.14 -17.22
CA PHE A 126 0.43 0.05 -16.02
C PHE A 126 -0.16 1.45 -15.98
N ARG A 127 0.64 2.49 -16.26
CA ARG A 127 0.19 3.88 -16.31
C ARG A 127 -0.88 4.09 -17.38
N GLU A 128 -0.67 3.57 -18.59
CA GLU A 128 -1.68 3.63 -19.66
C GLU A 128 -2.99 2.94 -19.27
N THR A 129 -2.89 1.76 -18.66
CA THR A 129 -4.06 0.98 -18.23
C THR A 129 -4.78 1.68 -17.09
N ALA A 130 -4.05 2.24 -16.12
CA ALA A 130 -4.59 3.02 -15.02
C ALA A 130 -5.35 4.25 -15.54
N HIS A 131 -4.77 5.00 -16.49
CA HIS A 131 -5.47 6.13 -17.11
C HIS A 131 -6.75 5.71 -17.85
N LYS A 132 -6.71 4.58 -18.58
CA LYS A 132 -7.92 4.04 -19.24
C LYS A 132 -8.98 3.63 -18.22
N ALA A 133 -8.58 2.97 -17.14
CA ALA A 133 -9.47 2.55 -16.06
C ALA A 133 -10.16 3.76 -15.40
N VAL A 134 -9.42 4.83 -15.10
CA VAL A 134 -10.00 6.07 -14.57
C VAL A 134 -11.04 6.65 -15.53
N ARG A 135 -10.72 6.76 -16.83
CA ARG A 135 -11.68 7.28 -17.83
C ARG A 135 -12.93 6.41 -17.96
N ILE A 136 -12.80 5.09 -17.84
CA ILE A 136 -13.95 4.17 -17.84
C ILE A 136 -14.79 4.40 -16.58
N GLY A 137 -14.16 4.53 -15.42
CA GLY A 137 -14.82 4.85 -14.15
C GLY A 137 -15.63 6.15 -14.23
N ASP A 138 -15.02 7.22 -14.75
CA ASP A 138 -15.69 8.51 -14.92
C ASP A 138 -16.91 8.42 -15.85
N ARG A 139 -16.78 7.68 -16.97
CA ARG A 139 -17.88 7.46 -17.92
C ARG A 139 -18.99 6.63 -17.28
N LEU A 140 -18.64 5.61 -16.52
CA LEU A 140 -19.59 4.75 -15.83
C LEU A 140 -20.38 5.53 -14.78
N SER A 141 -19.70 6.38 -13.98
CA SER A 141 -20.36 7.25 -13.00
C SER A 141 -21.30 8.25 -13.67
N LYS A 142 -20.88 8.88 -14.78
CA LYS A 142 -21.75 9.79 -15.55
C LYS A 142 -22.97 9.08 -16.13
N MET A 143 -22.78 7.90 -16.69
CA MET A 143 -23.86 7.08 -17.25
C MET A 143 -24.83 6.65 -16.15
N GLU A 144 -24.33 6.25 -14.98
CA GLU A 144 -25.17 5.89 -13.84
C GLU A 144 -25.99 7.09 -13.36
N GLY A 145 -25.39 8.27 -13.25
CA GLY A 145 -26.12 9.50 -12.93
C GLY A 145 -27.15 9.92 -13.99
N GLN A 146 -26.92 9.61 -15.27
CA GLN A 146 -27.94 9.78 -16.32
C GLN A 146 -29.06 8.74 -16.20
N ARG A 147 -28.72 7.48 -15.93
CA ARG A 147 -29.67 6.39 -15.74
C ARG A 147 -30.59 6.65 -14.56
N ALA A 148 -30.04 7.05 -13.41
CA ALA A 148 -30.81 7.40 -12.23
C ALA A 148 -31.79 8.56 -12.49
N ARG A 149 -31.33 9.62 -13.15
CA ARG A 149 -32.20 10.74 -13.54
C ARG A 149 -33.29 10.33 -14.53
N ALA A 150 -32.97 9.47 -15.49
CA ALA A 150 -33.95 8.96 -16.44
C ALA A 150 -35.00 8.08 -15.76
N ALA A 151 -34.59 7.24 -14.81
CA ALA A 151 -35.51 6.43 -14.00
C ALA A 151 -36.44 7.32 -13.17
N GLU A 152 -35.91 8.32 -12.46
CA GLU A 152 -36.74 9.28 -11.71
C GLU A 152 -37.73 10.02 -12.63
N ALA A 153 -37.30 10.44 -13.82
CA ALA A 153 -38.18 11.08 -14.79
C ALA A 153 -39.27 10.13 -15.31
N MET A 154 -38.96 8.84 -15.50
CA MET A 154 -39.95 7.83 -15.87
C MET A 154 -40.98 7.64 -14.76
N ASP A 155 -40.55 7.55 -13.50
CA ASP A 155 -41.45 7.43 -12.35
C ASP A 155 -42.40 8.64 -12.26
N ILE A 156 -41.86 9.87 -12.42
CA ILE A 156 -42.67 11.09 -12.44
C ILE A 156 -43.68 11.08 -13.58
N LEU A 157 -43.29 10.65 -14.79
CA LEU A 157 -44.20 10.55 -15.93
C LEU A 157 -45.29 9.49 -15.73
N GLU A 158 -44.97 8.38 -15.07
CA GLU A 158 -45.95 7.37 -14.71
C GLU A 158 -46.96 7.92 -13.70
N PHE A 159 -46.50 8.60 -12.65
CA PHE A 159 -47.41 9.28 -11.71
C PHE A 159 -48.29 10.31 -12.44
N PHE A 160 -47.70 11.09 -13.33
CA PHE A 160 -48.45 12.07 -14.11
C PHE A 160 -49.58 11.42 -14.92
N LYS A 161 -49.30 10.32 -15.64
CA LYS A 161 -50.30 9.57 -16.40
C LYS A 161 -51.43 9.04 -15.53
N VAL A 162 -51.13 8.62 -14.30
CA VAL A 162 -52.17 8.21 -13.35
C VAL A 162 -53.10 9.39 -13.08
N PHE A 163 -52.56 10.56 -12.69
CA PHE A 163 -53.38 11.73 -12.38
C PHE A 163 -54.17 12.26 -13.58
N GLU A 164 -53.63 12.16 -14.80
CA GLU A 164 -54.35 12.45 -16.03
C GLU A 164 -55.51 11.46 -16.28
N GLY A 165 -55.31 10.19 -15.95
CA GLY A 165 -56.30 9.12 -16.08
C GLY A 165 -57.47 9.21 -15.10
N LEU A 166 -57.29 9.86 -13.95
CA LEU A 166 -58.37 10.04 -12.96
C LEU A 166 -59.51 10.89 -13.55
N PRO A 167 -60.79 10.53 -13.35
CA PRO A 167 -61.90 11.42 -13.69
C PRO A 167 -61.76 12.79 -13.02
N GLU A 168 -62.23 13.84 -13.72
CA GLU A 168 -62.16 15.21 -13.19
C GLU A 168 -63.04 15.36 -11.95
N GLY A 169 -62.52 16.07 -10.95
CA GLY A 169 -63.24 16.36 -9.72
C GLY A 169 -62.99 15.28 -8.68
N PHE A 170 -61.94 15.50 -7.87
CA PHE A 170 -61.88 14.95 -6.52
C PHE A 170 -63.01 15.64 -5.75
N SER A 171 -64.21 15.06 -5.78
CA SER A 171 -65.32 15.58 -4.98
C SER A 171 -65.10 15.16 -3.52
N GLU A 172 -65.41 16.06 -2.59
CA GLU A 172 -65.34 15.85 -1.13
C GLU A 172 -66.18 14.66 -0.61
N ASP A 173 -66.99 14.04 -1.46
CA ASP A 173 -67.72 12.82 -1.13
C ASP A 173 -66.76 11.65 -0.78
N GLN A 174 -66.87 11.14 0.44
CA GLN A 174 -65.98 10.09 0.97
C GLN A 174 -65.97 8.83 0.10
N ASP A 175 -67.12 8.43 -0.45
CA ASP A 175 -67.20 7.25 -1.33
C ASP A 175 -66.41 7.44 -2.63
N THR A 176 -66.33 8.69 -3.09
CA THR A 176 -65.61 9.08 -4.28
C THR A 176 -64.10 9.14 -4.01
N VAL A 177 -63.67 9.74 -2.90
CA VAL A 177 -62.26 9.75 -2.45
C VAL A 177 -61.71 8.33 -2.29
N VAL A 178 -62.45 7.42 -1.64
CA VAL A 178 -62.03 6.02 -1.46
C VAL A 178 -61.87 5.28 -2.78
N ARG A 179 -62.70 5.59 -3.79
CA ARG A 179 -62.55 5.02 -5.14
C ARG A 179 -61.31 5.54 -5.86
N TYR A 180 -61.04 6.84 -5.76
CA TYR A 180 -59.87 7.45 -6.38
C TYR A 180 -58.56 6.99 -5.73
N MET A 181 -58.54 6.87 -4.40
CA MET A 181 -57.39 6.32 -3.68
C MET A 181 -57.01 4.93 -4.18
N LYS A 182 -57.97 4.07 -4.54
CA LYS A 182 -57.66 2.73 -5.09
C LYS A 182 -57.02 2.73 -6.48
N LEU A 183 -57.10 3.85 -7.21
CA LEU A 183 -56.50 4.01 -8.53
C LEU A 183 -55.10 4.65 -8.45
N LEU A 184 -54.75 5.22 -7.30
CA LEU A 184 -53.47 5.84 -7.08
C LEU A 184 -52.42 4.80 -6.68
N PRO A 185 -51.15 5.00 -7.07
CA PRO A 185 -50.04 4.20 -6.60
C PRO A 185 -49.92 4.23 -5.07
N PRO A 186 -49.35 3.17 -4.45
CA PRO A 186 -49.28 3.05 -2.99
C PRO A 186 -48.61 4.25 -2.29
N VAL A 187 -47.69 4.93 -2.98
CA VAL A 187 -47.03 6.14 -2.45
C VAL A 187 -48.02 7.23 -2.04
N PHE A 188 -49.18 7.32 -2.69
CA PHE A 188 -50.21 8.31 -2.38
C PHE A 188 -51.30 7.76 -1.44
N CYS A 189 -51.29 6.47 -1.09
CA CYS A 189 -52.34 5.86 -0.27
C CYS A 189 -51.86 5.51 1.13
N ASP A 190 -50.57 5.20 1.26
CA ASP A 190 -50.00 4.73 2.52
C ASP A 190 -49.74 5.90 3.47
N GLU A 191 -50.27 5.79 4.68
CA GLU A 191 -50.08 6.79 5.74
C GLU A 191 -48.60 7.00 6.10
N ASP A 192 -47.81 5.92 6.07
CA ASP A 192 -46.37 5.93 6.37
C ASP A 192 -45.54 6.59 5.26
N ARG A 193 -46.13 6.84 4.08
CA ARG A 193 -45.46 7.39 2.90
C ARG A 193 -45.90 8.82 2.58
N ARG A 194 -46.66 9.48 3.47
CA ARG A 194 -47.13 10.86 3.28
C ARG A 194 -46.00 11.85 2.95
N ALA A 195 -44.81 11.69 3.54
CA ALA A 195 -43.64 12.52 3.24
C ALA A 195 -43.13 12.35 1.80
N GLU A 196 -43.10 11.11 1.32
CA GLU A 196 -42.73 10.77 -0.07
C GLU A 196 -43.81 11.29 -1.03
N ALA A 197 -45.08 11.08 -0.70
CA ALA A 197 -46.23 11.58 -1.44
C ALA A 197 -46.17 13.09 -1.64
N ALA A 198 -45.92 13.84 -0.55
CA ALA A 198 -45.82 15.29 -0.58
C ALA A 198 -44.67 15.78 -1.48
N THR A 199 -43.51 15.13 -1.40
CA THR A 199 -42.34 15.45 -2.22
C THR A 199 -42.62 15.22 -3.71
N VAL A 200 -43.22 14.08 -4.05
CA VAL A 200 -43.58 13.75 -5.44
C VAL A 200 -44.67 14.70 -5.95
N LEU A 201 -45.66 15.03 -5.11
CA LEU A 201 -46.74 15.92 -5.46
C LEU A 201 -46.26 17.35 -5.73
N ALA A 202 -45.37 17.88 -4.89
CA ALA A 202 -44.75 19.19 -5.09
C ALA A 202 -43.97 19.25 -6.41
N LYS A 203 -43.18 18.20 -6.73
CA LYS A 203 -42.47 18.08 -8.02
C LYS A 203 -43.45 18.06 -9.20
N LEU A 204 -44.50 17.25 -9.14
CA LEU A 204 -45.52 17.17 -10.19
C LEU A 204 -46.21 18.52 -10.40
N LYS A 205 -46.60 19.21 -9.33
CA LYS A 205 -47.22 20.54 -9.39
C LYS A 205 -46.29 21.57 -10.05
N SER A 206 -45.02 21.62 -9.64
CA SER A 206 -44.00 22.48 -10.26
C SER A 206 -43.87 22.20 -11.76
N ILE A 207 -43.79 20.94 -12.18
CA ILE A 207 -43.71 20.56 -13.60
C ILE A 207 -44.97 21.00 -14.37
N THR A 208 -46.17 20.79 -13.81
CA THR A 208 -47.41 21.21 -14.48
C THR A 208 -47.51 22.73 -14.63
N HIS A 209 -47.05 23.47 -13.62
CA HIS A 209 -47.02 24.92 -13.65
C HIS A 209 -45.97 25.44 -14.63
N GLU A 210 -44.81 24.81 -14.76
CA GLU A 210 -43.77 25.24 -15.70
C GLU A 210 -44.13 24.97 -17.16
N LEU A 211 -44.85 23.88 -17.45
CA LEU A 211 -45.19 23.49 -18.81
C LEU A 211 -46.39 24.25 -19.40
N GLU A 212 -47.29 24.78 -18.57
CA GLU A 212 -48.49 25.56 -18.95
C GLU A 212 -49.25 25.04 -20.18
N SER A 213 -49.35 23.71 -20.32
CA SER A 213 -50.01 23.07 -21.47
C SER A 213 -51.46 22.72 -21.14
N LYS A 214 -52.38 23.07 -22.06
CA LYS A 214 -53.80 22.70 -21.97
C LYS A 214 -54.04 21.19 -21.92
N GLU A 215 -53.11 20.41 -22.46
CA GLU A 215 -53.16 18.95 -22.41
C GLU A 215 -52.97 18.44 -20.98
N LEU A 216 -52.36 19.25 -20.10
CA LEU A 216 -52.06 18.93 -18.71
C LEU A 216 -53.09 19.51 -17.72
N ASP A 217 -54.05 20.32 -18.18
CA ASP A 217 -55.04 20.99 -17.31
C ASP A 217 -55.78 20.01 -16.40
N LYS A 218 -56.15 18.84 -16.95
CA LYS A 218 -56.87 17.81 -16.20
C LYS A 218 -56.01 17.24 -15.07
N ALA A 219 -54.78 16.86 -15.38
CA ALA A 219 -53.82 16.38 -14.39
C ALA A 219 -53.51 17.46 -13.35
N ALA A 220 -53.30 18.71 -13.77
CA ALA A 220 -53.06 19.83 -12.86
C ALA A 220 -54.20 20.05 -11.86
N LYS A 221 -55.46 19.99 -12.32
CA LYS A 221 -56.64 20.06 -11.44
C LYS A 221 -56.70 18.89 -10.47
N ASN A 222 -56.46 17.66 -10.94
CA ASN A 222 -56.47 16.48 -10.10
C ASN A 222 -55.33 16.47 -9.07
N LEU A 223 -54.14 16.94 -9.45
CA LEU A 223 -53.00 17.13 -8.56
C LEU A 223 -53.30 18.18 -7.49
N GLN A 224 -53.93 19.30 -7.86
CA GLN A 224 -54.32 20.33 -6.90
C GLN A 224 -55.36 19.78 -5.91
N ALA A 225 -56.40 19.11 -6.40
CA ALA A 225 -57.44 18.58 -5.53
C ALA A 225 -56.91 17.50 -4.56
N TYR A 226 -55.97 16.66 -5.00
CA TYR A 226 -55.30 15.71 -4.12
C TYR A 226 -54.35 16.41 -3.12
N SER A 227 -53.68 17.48 -3.55
CA SER A 227 -52.85 18.32 -2.67
C SER A 227 -53.68 18.92 -1.54
N ASP A 228 -54.86 19.45 -1.86
CA ASP A 228 -55.77 20.05 -0.89
C ASP A 228 -56.30 18.99 0.10
N PHE A 229 -56.65 17.80 -0.40
CA PHE A 229 -57.05 16.66 0.44
C PHE A 229 -55.94 16.24 1.42
N LEU A 230 -54.73 16.01 0.91
CA LEU A 230 -53.59 15.60 1.74
C LEU A 230 -53.23 16.66 2.78
N GLU A 231 -53.27 17.93 2.38
CA GLU A 231 -53.05 19.06 3.29
C GLU A 231 -54.08 19.08 4.41
N GLN A 232 -55.37 18.96 4.09
CA GLN A 232 -56.44 18.96 5.07
C GLN A 232 -56.29 17.80 6.08
N GLU A 233 -55.98 16.59 5.60
CA GLU A 233 -55.71 15.43 6.45
C GLU A 233 -54.54 15.67 7.42
N LEU A 234 -53.45 16.27 6.92
CA LEU A 234 -52.26 16.60 7.73
C LEU A 234 -52.56 17.71 8.76
N LEU A 235 -53.34 18.72 8.39
CA LEU A 235 -53.77 19.78 9.30
C LEU A 235 -54.66 19.22 10.41
N ASP A 236 -55.62 18.37 10.07
CA ASP A 236 -56.52 17.75 11.05
C ASP A 236 -55.76 16.77 11.97
N LEU A 237 -54.72 16.10 11.46
CA LEU A 237 -53.82 15.28 12.27
C LEU A 237 -52.97 16.16 13.22
N PHE A 238 -52.42 17.26 12.72
CA PHE A 238 -51.67 18.23 13.51
C PHE A 238 -52.51 18.81 14.66
N GLU A 239 -53.75 19.22 14.39
CA GLU A 239 -54.66 19.75 15.40
C GLU A 239 -55.05 18.71 16.45
N ARG A 240 -55.31 17.46 16.02
CA ARG A 240 -55.55 16.34 16.94
C ARG A 240 -54.35 16.09 17.85
N ALA A 241 -53.13 16.16 17.32
CA ALA A 241 -51.90 15.99 18.08
C ALA A 241 -51.66 17.16 19.07
N ALA A 242 -51.99 18.38 18.66
CA ALA A 242 -51.88 19.59 19.48
C ALA A 242 -52.93 19.66 20.61
N GLY A 243 -54.12 19.11 20.39
CA GLY A 243 -55.21 19.08 21.36
C GLY A 243 -55.07 18.03 22.47
N ARG A 244 -54.12 17.09 22.36
CA ARG A 244 -53.83 16.09 23.41
C ARG A 244 -53.12 16.72 24.60
N SER A 245 -53.26 16.10 25.78
CA SER A 245 -52.57 16.51 27.00
C SER A 245 -51.82 15.33 27.63
N PRO A 246 -50.47 15.28 27.56
CA PRO A 246 -49.59 16.27 26.92
C PRO A 246 -49.68 16.24 25.38
N PRO A 247 -49.37 17.35 24.68
CA PRO A 247 -49.34 17.40 23.22
C PRO A 247 -48.30 16.45 22.62
N GLU A 248 -48.62 15.86 21.47
CA GLU A 248 -47.72 14.95 20.75
C GLU A 248 -46.77 15.74 19.82
N VAL A 249 -45.78 16.39 20.42
CA VAL A 249 -44.84 17.29 19.73
C VAL A 249 -44.10 16.62 18.56
N ALA A 250 -43.77 15.33 18.67
CA ALA A 250 -43.10 14.59 17.61
C ALA A 250 -43.97 14.46 16.35
N LEU A 251 -45.25 14.11 16.53
CA LEU A 251 -46.21 13.98 15.43
C LEU A 251 -46.54 15.35 14.81
N MET A 252 -46.64 16.39 15.64
CA MET A 252 -46.81 17.76 15.16
C MET A 252 -45.64 18.20 14.28
N ARG A 253 -44.39 17.88 14.68
CA ARG A 253 -43.20 18.17 13.88
C ARG A 253 -43.23 17.42 12.55
N GLU A 254 -43.54 16.13 12.57
CA GLU A 254 -43.63 15.33 11.35
C GLU A 254 -44.67 15.90 10.38
N CYS A 255 -45.87 16.23 10.86
CA CYS A 255 -46.90 16.87 10.05
C CYS A 255 -46.40 18.22 9.49
N SER A 256 -45.69 19.01 10.29
CA SER A 256 -45.15 20.29 9.83
C SER A 256 -44.08 20.15 8.76
N ASP A 257 -43.21 19.15 8.87
CA ASP A 257 -42.15 18.89 7.90
C ASP A 257 -42.75 18.44 6.55
N ILE A 258 -43.79 17.60 6.59
CA ILE A 258 -44.51 17.14 5.40
C ILE A 258 -45.29 18.30 4.75
N LEU A 259 -46.02 19.10 5.54
CA LEU A 259 -46.74 20.27 5.03
C LEU A 259 -45.76 21.29 4.40
N PHE A 260 -44.61 21.53 5.02
CA PHE A 260 -43.59 22.40 4.45
C PHE A 260 -43.06 21.89 3.10
N ALA A 261 -42.84 20.58 2.98
CA ALA A 261 -42.45 19.97 1.71
C ALA A 261 -43.55 20.06 0.63
N LEU A 262 -44.82 20.10 1.03
CA LEU A 262 -45.99 20.15 0.14
C LEU A 262 -46.26 21.55 -0.43
N ASN A 263 -46.20 22.58 0.43
CA ASN A 263 -46.65 23.94 0.09
C ASN A 263 -45.96 25.05 0.90
N GLU A 264 -44.75 24.82 1.43
CA GLU A 264 -44.00 25.80 2.25
C GLU A 264 -44.70 26.18 3.57
N GLY A 265 -45.76 25.46 3.95
CA GLY A 265 -46.45 25.61 5.24
C GLY A 265 -47.44 26.78 5.31
N ASP A 266 -47.92 27.29 4.18
CA ASP A 266 -48.79 28.47 4.10
C ASP A 266 -50.04 28.37 5.01
N HIS A 267 -50.84 27.30 4.88
CA HIS A 267 -52.05 27.15 5.70
C HIS A 267 -51.74 26.72 7.14
N LEU A 268 -50.66 25.97 7.36
CA LEU A 268 -50.23 25.56 8.70
C LEU A 268 -49.89 26.78 9.56
N GLN A 269 -49.13 27.73 9.02
CA GLN A 269 -48.76 28.96 9.74
C GLN A 269 -50.00 29.75 10.15
N SER A 270 -50.93 29.94 9.21
CA SER A 270 -52.19 30.65 9.45
C SER A 270 -53.03 29.98 10.54
N ARG A 271 -53.15 28.65 10.49
CA ARG A 271 -53.95 27.86 11.43
C ARG A 271 -53.29 27.73 12.80
N PHE A 272 -51.96 27.64 12.86
CA PHE A 272 -51.20 27.66 14.10
C PHE A 272 -51.33 28.99 14.85
N VAL A 273 -51.25 30.12 14.13
CA VAL A 273 -51.50 31.45 14.71
C VAL A 273 -52.90 31.50 15.32
N PHE A 274 -53.92 31.02 14.60
CA PHE A 274 -55.28 30.95 15.13
C PHE A 274 -55.37 30.08 16.39
N PHE A 275 -54.78 28.88 16.40
CA PHE A 275 -54.77 28.00 17.56
C PHE A 275 -54.10 28.64 18.78
N VAL A 276 -52.91 29.24 18.62
CA VAL A 276 -52.17 29.90 19.70
C VAL A 276 -52.94 31.12 20.22
N VAL A 277 -53.50 31.95 19.34
CA VAL A 277 -54.30 33.11 19.73
C VAL A 277 -55.54 32.67 20.51
N THR A 278 -56.24 31.62 20.07
CA THR A 278 -57.45 31.12 20.73
C THR A 278 -57.14 30.52 22.11
N GLN A 279 -56.04 29.76 22.21
CA GLN A 279 -55.52 29.26 23.49
C GLN A 279 -55.13 30.40 24.44
N ALA A 280 -54.47 31.45 23.95
CA ALA A 280 -54.08 32.61 24.75
C ALA A 280 -55.28 33.40 25.26
N VAL A 281 -56.30 33.60 24.42
CA VAL A 281 -57.57 34.26 24.80
C VAL A 281 -58.35 33.42 25.83
N SER A 282 -58.36 32.09 25.70
CA SER A 282 -59.03 31.21 26.67
C SER A 282 -58.39 31.22 28.07
N LYS A 283 -57.11 31.60 28.16
CA LYS A 283 -56.35 31.69 29.42
C LYS A 283 -56.35 33.09 30.04
N GLN A 284 -56.95 34.09 29.39
CA GLN A 284 -57.13 35.40 30.02
C GLN A 284 -58.30 35.33 31.03
N PRO A 285 -58.12 35.83 32.27
CA PRO A 285 -59.23 35.95 33.20
C PRO A 285 -60.27 36.89 32.59
N GLN A 286 -61.53 36.45 32.53
CA GLN A 286 -62.63 37.38 32.28
C GLN A 286 -62.66 38.44 33.40
N PRO A 287 -62.99 39.71 33.07
CA PRO A 287 -62.95 40.82 34.02
C PRO A 287 -63.86 40.63 35.24
#